data_AF-A0A7R9BQR4-F1
#
_entry.id   AF-A0A7R9BQR4-F1
#
_cell.length_a   1.000
_cell.length_b   1.000
_cell.length_c   1.000
_cell.angle_alpha   90.00
_cell.angle_beta   90.00
_cell.angle_gamma   90.00
#
_symmetry.space_group_name_H-M   'P 1'
#
loop_
_entity.id
_entity.type
_entity.pdbx_description
1 polymer ?
#
loop_
_entity_poly.entity_id
_entity_poly.type
_entity_poly.pdbx_seq_one_letter_code
_entity_poly.pdbx_strand_id
1 'polypeptide(L)'
;MPVDIEKLAEGWLELESDPGLFTLLLEDFGVREVEVREVYDVSEKFWNEGLGETRVFGFIFLFRWNQARNRGRRKHLRSLPAQVVEYVQEKEVVNSMFFARQMVQNSCATHALLSVVLNCPDIDLGPTLNRLKAHTYGMDPENKGWAIANTPQLARDHNAHASPQAQRSHIATQTGAQFSTNSISQPSVGTKSRIMSSCTTTVSTETFHFVSYVPIHGRLYELDGLKPSPIDHGPVEPGDWTAKFRNIIMARLGIELESGRIVNQDDEIHFSLMAVIPHQGASFVRKRSKLLQWKAVLDFALIEGNLDKIDDTVRSSVIEYKASKREAFGEIDAELISKIAEEINEDIDVIDMAIRDEAEKQRKYRIDDARRAHNYDGFITTFLSMLASQGTLEELLRDHFHKPVCGLTDLTASVVLNSGESQIVIPRPLKRISANGKKASATRRRTKRGRPKKGLVKK
;
A
#
# COMPACT_ATOMS: atom_id res chain seq x y z
N MET A 1 0.94 -32.54 14.52
CA MET A 1 1.92 -31.96 15.47
C MET A 1 1.30 -30.70 16.04
N PRO A 2 1.30 -30.50 17.37
CA PRO A 2 0.86 -29.24 17.94
C PRO A 2 1.78 -28.13 17.41
N VAL A 3 1.18 -27.10 16.82
CA VAL A 3 1.91 -25.91 16.37
C VAL A 3 2.17 -25.08 17.62
N ASP A 4 3.45 -24.85 17.95
CA ASP A 4 3.82 -23.94 19.04
C ASP A 4 3.19 -22.57 18.79
N ILE A 5 2.32 -22.15 19.70
CA ILE A 5 1.61 -20.86 19.63
C ILE A 5 2.61 -19.69 19.61
N GLU A 6 3.76 -19.84 20.28
CA GLU A 6 4.83 -18.84 20.31
C GLU A 6 5.49 -18.63 18.93
N LYS A 7 5.55 -19.66 18.06
CA LYS A 7 6.12 -19.54 16.71
C LYS A 7 5.21 -18.83 15.70
N LEU A 8 3.95 -18.58 16.04
CA LEU A 8 2.99 -17.87 15.16
C LEU A 8 3.06 -16.35 15.37
N ALA A 9 3.38 -15.91 16.59
CA ALA A 9 3.57 -14.50 16.94
C ALA A 9 4.97 -13.99 16.57
N GLU A 10 5.95 -14.89 16.43
CA GLU A 10 7.28 -14.59 15.92
C GLU A 10 7.29 -14.68 14.39
N GLY A 11 7.61 -13.58 13.69
CA GLY A 11 7.83 -13.64 12.24
C GLY A 11 7.07 -12.64 11.38
N TRP A 12 6.44 -11.61 11.94
CA TRP A 12 5.89 -10.51 11.13
C TRP A 12 7.02 -9.62 10.62
N LEU A 13 7.00 -9.36 9.32
CA LEU A 13 8.00 -8.57 8.62
C LEU A 13 7.57 -7.11 8.49
N GLU A 14 8.52 -6.19 8.39
CA GLU A 14 8.19 -4.79 8.17
C GLU A 14 7.64 -4.57 6.76
N LEU A 15 6.56 -3.78 6.65
CA LEU A 15 5.95 -3.39 5.37
C LEU A 15 6.17 -1.92 5.07
N GLU A 16 6.33 -1.63 3.78
CA GLU A 16 6.41 -0.26 3.26
C GLU A 16 5.03 0.42 3.29
N SER A 17 5.03 1.75 3.43
CA SER A 17 3.81 2.56 3.36
C SER A 17 3.45 2.87 1.92
N ASP A 18 2.76 1.95 1.27
CA ASP A 18 2.33 2.08 -0.13
C ASP A 18 0.83 1.76 -0.28
N PRO A 19 0.04 2.64 -0.92
CA PRO A 19 -1.40 2.40 -1.12
C PRO A 19 -1.69 1.17 -1.98
N GLY A 20 -0.82 0.87 -2.96
CA GLY A 20 -0.94 -0.33 -3.79
C GLY A 20 -0.76 -1.61 -2.98
N LEU A 21 0.28 -1.66 -2.15
CA LEU A 21 0.52 -2.73 -1.19
C LEU A 21 -0.70 -2.93 -0.28
N PHE A 22 -1.21 -1.86 0.32
CA PHE A 22 -2.31 -1.94 1.28
C PHE A 22 -3.62 -2.38 0.61
N THR A 23 -3.83 -1.98 -0.65
CA THR A 23 -4.97 -2.44 -1.45
C THR A 23 -4.88 -3.95 -1.71
N LEU A 24 -3.72 -4.44 -2.17
CA LEU A 24 -3.51 -5.88 -2.42
C LEU A 24 -3.59 -6.71 -1.13
N LEU A 25 -3.08 -6.18 -0.02
CA LEU A 25 -3.16 -6.84 1.29
C LEU A 25 -4.61 -7.01 1.77
N LEU A 26 -5.48 -6.02 1.52
CA LEU A 26 -6.91 -6.14 1.80
C LEU A 26 -7.58 -7.20 0.90
N GLU A 27 -7.21 -7.25 -0.39
CA GLU A 27 -7.68 -8.30 -1.31
C GLU A 27 -7.29 -9.70 -0.81
N ASP A 28 -6.05 -9.88 -0.33
CA ASP A 28 -5.54 -11.15 0.19
C ASP A 28 -6.22 -11.56 1.51
N PHE A 29 -6.57 -10.60 2.37
CA PHE A 29 -7.42 -10.87 3.54
C PHE A 29 -8.85 -11.31 3.17
N GLY A 30 -9.24 -11.14 1.90
CA GLY A 30 -10.54 -11.48 1.35
C GLY A 30 -11.56 -10.36 1.40
N VAL A 31 -11.14 -9.12 1.67
CA VAL A 31 -12.00 -7.94 1.66
C VAL A 31 -12.30 -7.56 0.21
N ARG A 32 -13.57 -7.24 -0.09
CA ARG A 32 -14.01 -6.90 -1.44
C ARG A 32 -14.47 -5.46 -1.55
N GLU A 33 -14.37 -4.93 -2.76
CA GLU A 33 -14.82 -3.57 -3.13
C GLU A 33 -14.23 -2.46 -2.25
N VAL A 34 -13.00 -2.63 -1.74
CA VAL A 34 -12.26 -1.62 -0.97
C VAL A 34 -10.89 -1.41 -1.61
N GLU A 35 -10.46 -0.14 -1.68
CA GLU A 35 -9.11 0.24 -2.07
C GLU A 35 -8.52 1.25 -1.08
N VAL A 36 -7.20 1.39 -1.10
CA VAL A 36 -6.48 2.39 -0.32
C VAL A 36 -5.88 3.41 -1.27
N ARG A 37 -6.10 4.70 -0.98
CA ARG A 37 -5.61 5.81 -1.79
C ARG A 37 -4.78 6.75 -0.93
N GLU A 38 -3.64 7.19 -1.45
CA GLU A 38 -2.82 8.19 -0.79
C GLU A 38 -3.45 9.58 -0.91
N VAL A 39 -3.37 10.36 0.17
CA VAL A 39 -3.90 11.72 0.28
C VAL A 39 -2.72 12.69 0.29
N TYR A 40 -2.47 13.32 -0.85
CA TYR A 40 -1.34 14.24 -1.03
C TYR A 40 -1.63 15.66 -0.57
N ASP A 41 -2.90 16.05 -0.52
CA ASP A 41 -3.33 17.40 -0.17
C ASP A 41 -4.44 17.37 0.88
N VAL A 42 -4.30 18.20 1.92
CA VAL A 42 -5.26 18.40 3.01
C VAL A 42 -6.10 19.67 2.81
N SER A 43 -5.99 20.31 1.64
CA SER A 43 -6.80 21.46 1.26
C SER A 43 -8.27 21.09 1.08
N GLU A 44 -9.14 22.04 1.40
CA GLU A 44 -10.58 21.86 1.29
C GLU A 44 -11.02 21.53 -0.13
N LYS A 45 -10.39 22.17 -1.12
CA LYS A 45 -10.68 21.94 -2.54
C LYS A 45 -10.41 20.50 -2.93
N PHE A 46 -9.25 19.95 -2.54
CA PHE A 46 -8.91 18.57 -2.84
C PHE A 46 -9.90 17.58 -2.22
N TRP A 47 -10.40 17.86 -1.01
CA TRP A 47 -11.34 16.96 -0.34
C TRP A 47 -12.75 17.09 -0.91
N ASN A 48 -13.17 18.30 -1.26
CA ASN A 48 -14.49 18.55 -1.85
C ASN A 48 -14.58 18.14 -3.33
N GLU A 49 -13.48 18.21 -4.09
CA GLU A 49 -13.48 17.90 -5.53
C GLU A 49 -12.89 16.51 -5.81
N GLY A 50 -11.84 16.11 -5.09
CA GLY A 50 -11.12 14.84 -5.30
C GLY A 50 -11.67 13.65 -4.51
N LEU A 51 -12.25 13.89 -3.32
CA LEU A 51 -12.95 12.88 -2.52
C LEU A 51 -14.49 13.03 -2.58
N GLY A 52 -15.01 14.15 -3.08
CA GLY A 52 -16.33 14.73 -2.76
C GLY A 52 -17.61 13.99 -3.13
N GLU A 53 -17.53 12.81 -3.73
CA GLU A 53 -18.69 11.90 -3.85
C GLU A 53 -18.38 10.49 -3.33
N THR A 54 -17.10 10.21 -3.08
CA THR A 54 -16.65 8.90 -2.61
C THR A 54 -16.74 8.85 -1.10
N ARG A 55 -17.58 7.94 -0.61
CA ARG A 55 -17.62 7.61 0.80
C ARG A 55 -16.22 7.20 1.29
N VAL A 56 -15.73 7.80 2.37
CA VAL A 56 -14.50 7.36 3.04
C VAL A 56 -14.87 6.47 4.23
N PHE A 57 -14.21 5.31 4.36
CA PHE A 57 -14.40 4.38 5.48
C PHE A 57 -13.54 4.74 6.68
N GLY A 58 -12.33 5.23 6.44
CA GLY A 58 -11.39 5.65 7.47
C GLY A 58 -10.10 6.18 6.86
N PHE A 59 -9.26 6.78 7.70
CA PHE A 59 -7.92 7.20 7.31
C PHE A 59 -6.86 6.43 8.09
N ILE A 60 -5.71 6.22 7.46
CA ILE A 60 -4.51 5.65 8.05
C ILE A 60 -3.43 6.71 7.96
N PHE A 61 -2.86 7.08 9.10
CA PHE A 61 -1.81 8.06 9.21
C PHE A 61 -0.52 7.41 9.70
N LEU A 62 0.55 7.58 8.93
CA LEU A 62 1.89 7.17 9.27
C LEU A 62 2.71 8.38 9.71
N PHE A 63 3.44 8.26 10.81
CA PHE A 63 4.39 9.28 11.24
C PHE A 63 5.63 8.65 11.87
N ARG A 64 6.72 9.42 11.89
CA ARG A 64 7.92 9.04 12.64
C ARG A 64 7.63 9.00 14.14
N TRP A 65 7.70 7.83 14.74
CA TRP A 65 7.51 7.61 16.17
C TRP A 65 8.72 8.12 16.95
N ASN A 66 8.55 9.25 17.63
CA ASN A 66 9.60 9.82 18.48
C ASN A 66 9.19 9.75 19.96
N GLN A 67 9.77 8.78 20.68
CA GLN A 67 9.53 8.60 22.12
C GLN A 67 9.93 9.83 22.95
N ALA A 68 10.97 10.58 22.53
CA ALA A 68 11.47 11.76 23.24
C ALA A 68 10.60 13.00 22.96
N ARG A 69 10.16 13.20 21.71
CA ARG A 69 9.26 14.32 21.34
C ARG A 69 7.88 14.18 22.00
N ASN A 70 7.35 12.97 22.15
CA ASN A 70 6.09 12.72 22.86
C ASN A 70 6.15 13.04 24.37
N ARG A 71 7.32 12.97 25.01
CA ARG A 71 7.51 13.43 26.40
C ARG A 71 7.81 14.93 26.50
N GLY A 72 8.50 15.52 25.51
CA GLY A 72 8.91 16.93 25.46
C GLY A 72 7.84 17.91 24.98
N ARG A 73 6.93 17.51 24.07
CA ARG A 73 5.82 18.35 23.58
C ARG A 73 4.85 18.75 24.70
N ARG A 74 4.82 17.97 25.80
CA ARG A 74 4.15 18.30 27.07
C ARG A 74 4.66 19.58 27.75
N LYS A 75 5.86 20.06 27.42
CA LYS A 75 6.47 21.26 28.02
C LYS A 75 6.43 22.50 27.13
N HIS A 76 6.42 22.35 25.80
CA HIS A 76 6.42 23.49 24.86
C HIS A 76 5.03 23.86 24.31
N LEU A 77 4.03 22.98 24.41
CA LEU A 77 2.63 23.28 24.12
C LEU A 77 1.95 23.91 25.36
N ARG A 78 2.49 25.04 25.83
CA ARG A 78 1.95 25.76 27.00
C ARG A 78 1.17 27.03 26.61
N SER A 79 1.07 27.34 25.32
CA SER A 79 0.37 28.52 24.78
C SER A 79 -0.81 28.20 23.85
N LEU A 80 -1.07 26.93 23.52
CA LEU A 80 -2.33 26.49 22.93
C LEU A 80 -3.11 25.74 24.02
N PRO A 81 -4.45 25.90 24.13
CA PRO A 81 -5.23 25.09 25.05
C PRO A 81 -4.92 23.62 24.72
N ALA A 82 -4.33 22.90 25.66
CA ALA A 82 -4.03 21.50 25.50
C ALA A 82 -5.32 20.83 25.01
N GLN A 83 -5.35 20.35 23.76
CA GLN A 83 -6.43 19.47 23.33
C GLN A 83 -6.43 18.33 24.35
N VAL A 84 -7.45 18.33 25.20
CA VAL A 84 -7.62 17.31 26.23
C VAL A 84 -7.79 16.02 25.45
N VAL A 85 -6.75 15.19 25.42
CA VAL A 85 -6.82 13.89 24.76
C VAL A 85 -7.79 13.06 25.58
N GLU A 86 -9.03 12.95 25.08
CA GLU A 86 -10.12 12.28 25.76
C GLU A 86 -10.03 10.77 25.49
N TYR A 87 -9.25 10.08 26.32
CA TYR A 87 -9.20 8.63 26.30
C TYR A 87 -10.53 8.07 26.77
N VAL A 88 -11.11 7.17 25.98
CA VAL A 88 -12.32 6.44 26.39
C VAL A 88 -11.97 5.58 27.60
N GLN A 89 -12.63 5.83 28.74
CA GLN A 89 -12.40 5.07 29.99
C GLN A 89 -13.37 3.90 30.15
N GLU A 90 -14.53 3.97 29.50
CA GLU A 90 -15.60 3.00 29.62
C GLU A 90 -15.27 1.71 28.88
N LYS A 91 -15.00 0.64 29.64
CA LYS A 91 -14.65 -0.67 29.07
C LYS A 91 -15.71 -1.22 28.13
N GLU A 92 -17.00 -0.99 28.43
CA GLU A 92 -18.09 -1.46 27.57
C GLU A 92 -18.03 -0.80 26.19
N VAL A 93 -17.79 0.50 26.13
CA VAL A 93 -17.64 1.25 24.88
C VAL A 93 -16.41 0.75 24.11
N VAL A 94 -15.25 0.63 24.78
CA VAL A 94 -14.02 0.12 24.17
C VAL A 94 -14.18 -1.30 23.63
N ASN A 95 -14.87 -2.17 24.38
CA ASN A 95 -15.03 -3.57 23.99
C ASN A 95 -16.10 -3.75 22.90
N SER A 96 -17.06 -2.81 22.80
CA SER A 96 -18.08 -2.80 21.74
C SER A 96 -17.53 -2.47 20.35
N MET A 97 -16.43 -1.72 20.26
CA MET A 97 -15.73 -1.41 19.00
C MET A 97 -14.56 -2.38 18.77
N PHE A 98 -14.09 -2.49 17.53
CA PHE A 98 -12.86 -3.21 17.23
C PHE A 98 -11.65 -2.30 17.47
N PHE A 99 -11.11 -2.30 18.69
CA PHE A 99 -9.84 -1.69 19.02
C PHE A 99 -8.89 -2.77 19.54
N ALA A 100 -7.76 -2.99 18.86
CA ALA A 100 -6.79 -4.00 19.20
C ALA A 100 -5.43 -3.37 19.51
N ARG A 101 -4.82 -3.79 20.62
CA ARG A 101 -3.45 -3.42 20.95
C ARG A 101 -2.47 -4.23 20.12
N GLN A 102 -1.42 -3.57 19.67
CA GLN A 102 -0.37 -4.23 18.90
C GLN A 102 0.51 -5.06 19.83
N MET A 103 0.29 -6.38 19.84
CA MET A 103 1.07 -7.33 20.64
C MET A 103 2.31 -7.85 19.91
N VAL A 104 2.33 -7.73 18.57
CA VAL A 104 3.41 -8.25 17.71
C VAL A 104 4.11 -7.11 17.00
N GLN A 105 5.45 -7.13 17.00
CA GLN A 105 6.26 -6.15 16.26
C GLN A 105 6.00 -6.23 14.75
N ASN A 106 6.24 -5.14 14.02
CA ASN A 106 6.04 -5.03 12.57
C ASN A 106 4.62 -5.27 12.04
N SER A 107 3.65 -5.66 12.88
CA SER A 107 2.26 -5.88 12.49
C SER A 107 1.40 -4.60 12.40
N CYS A 108 2.01 -3.43 12.51
CA CYS A 108 1.33 -2.13 12.60
C CYS A 108 0.45 -1.82 11.38
N ALA A 109 0.94 -2.11 10.16
CA ALA A 109 0.18 -1.91 8.92
C ALA A 109 -1.14 -2.70 8.92
N THR A 110 -1.08 -3.99 9.28
CA THR A 110 -2.27 -4.84 9.38
C THR A 110 -3.19 -4.39 10.51
N HIS A 111 -2.66 -4.01 11.68
CA HIS A 111 -3.48 -3.48 12.77
C HIS A 111 -4.24 -2.22 12.36
N ALA A 112 -3.60 -1.30 11.63
CA ALA A 112 -4.23 -0.08 11.15
C ALA A 112 -5.35 -0.38 10.12
N LEU A 113 -5.10 -1.27 9.17
CA LEU A 113 -6.12 -1.70 8.20
C LEU A 113 -7.31 -2.37 8.88
N LEU A 114 -7.05 -3.33 9.78
CA LEU A 114 -8.10 -4.03 10.53
C LEU A 114 -8.91 -3.10 11.42
N SER A 115 -8.26 -2.12 12.05
CA SER A 115 -8.92 -1.10 12.88
C SER A 115 -9.92 -0.26 12.06
N VAL A 116 -9.67 -0.05 10.77
CA VAL A 116 -10.64 0.59 9.87
C VAL A 116 -11.72 -0.41 9.46
N VAL A 117 -11.37 -1.48 8.76
CA VAL A 117 -12.37 -2.32 8.08
C VAL A 117 -13.30 -3.04 9.05
N LEU A 118 -12.81 -3.49 10.22
CA LEU A 118 -13.63 -4.22 11.19
C LEU A 118 -14.63 -3.33 11.93
N ASN A 119 -14.45 -2.01 11.92
CA ASN A 119 -15.40 -1.04 12.47
C ASN A 119 -16.41 -0.53 11.43
N CYS A 120 -16.27 -0.91 10.16
CA CYS A 120 -17.18 -0.53 9.09
C CYS A 120 -18.19 -1.67 8.80
N PRO A 121 -19.51 -1.45 8.97
CA PRO A 121 -20.50 -2.51 8.74
C PRO A 121 -20.80 -2.77 7.26
N ASP A 122 -20.53 -1.79 6.39
CA ASP A 122 -20.91 -1.85 4.97
C ASP A 122 -19.86 -2.50 4.06
N ILE A 123 -18.77 -3.01 4.65
CA ILE A 123 -17.69 -3.66 3.92
C ILE A 123 -17.90 -5.18 3.94
N ASP A 124 -17.80 -5.82 2.78
CA ASP A 124 -17.69 -7.29 2.70
C ASP A 124 -16.29 -7.71 3.16
N LEU A 125 -16.19 -8.10 4.44
CA LEU A 125 -14.95 -8.49 5.11
C LEU A 125 -14.38 -9.83 4.61
N GLY A 126 -15.17 -10.64 3.90
CA GLY A 126 -14.79 -12.00 3.57
C GLY A 126 -14.77 -12.95 4.78
N PRO A 127 -14.52 -14.25 4.56
CA PRO A 127 -14.73 -15.27 5.57
C PRO A 127 -13.73 -15.22 6.74
N THR A 128 -12.47 -14.84 6.48
CA THR A 128 -11.42 -14.81 7.50
C THR A 128 -11.65 -13.70 8.51
N LEU A 129 -11.86 -12.48 8.03
CA LEU A 129 -12.10 -11.34 8.90
C LEU A 129 -13.47 -11.40 9.59
N ASN A 130 -14.50 -11.95 8.95
CA ASN A 130 -15.77 -12.20 9.63
C ASN A 130 -15.62 -13.16 10.82
N ARG A 131 -14.83 -14.25 10.67
CA ARG A 131 -14.52 -15.14 11.80
C ARG A 131 -13.75 -14.42 12.89
N LEU A 132 -12.75 -13.62 12.55
CA LEU A 132 -11.97 -12.85 13.52
C LEU A 132 -12.86 -11.85 14.28
N LYS A 133 -13.72 -11.10 13.58
CA LYS A 133 -14.64 -10.13 14.16
C LYS A 133 -15.63 -10.78 15.12
N ALA A 134 -16.20 -11.92 14.73
CA ALA A 134 -17.11 -12.69 15.58
C ALA A 134 -16.39 -13.27 16.81
N HIS A 135 -15.18 -13.82 16.62
CA HIS A 135 -14.39 -14.39 17.71
C HIS A 135 -13.98 -13.35 18.74
N THR A 136 -13.68 -12.13 18.31
CA THR A 136 -13.15 -11.05 19.15
C THR A 136 -14.21 -10.10 19.70
N TYR A 137 -15.49 -10.37 19.44
CA TYR A 137 -16.58 -9.54 19.93
C TYR A 137 -16.61 -9.47 21.46
N GLY A 138 -16.65 -8.25 22.02
CA GLY A 138 -16.67 -8.03 23.47
C GLY A 138 -15.34 -8.28 24.20
N MET A 139 -14.29 -8.72 23.51
CA MET A 139 -12.95 -8.88 24.11
C MET A 139 -12.31 -7.53 24.42
N ASP A 140 -11.41 -7.53 25.40
CA ASP A 140 -10.54 -6.40 25.68
C ASP A 140 -9.51 -6.18 24.55
N PRO A 141 -8.88 -4.99 24.48
CA PRO A 141 -7.97 -4.67 23.38
C PRO A 141 -6.74 -5.57 23.29
N GLU A 142 -6.27 -6.12 24.41
CA GLU A 142 -5.11 -6.99 24.44
C GLU A 142 -5.43 -8.37 23.86
N ASN A 143 -6.56 -8.96 24.25
CA ASN A 143 -7.03 -10.22 23.69
C ASN A 143 -7.36 -10.09 22.20
N LYS A 144 -7.90 -8.94 21.76
CA LYS A 144 -8.07 -8.62 20.33
C LYS A 144 -6.72 -8.63 19.59
N GLY A 145 -5.69 -8.05 20.19
CA GLY A 145 -4.32 -8.06 19.66
C GLY A 145 -3.73 -9.45 19.53
N TRP A 146 -3.86 -10.28 20.56
CA TRP A 146 -3.43 -11.69 20.51
C TRP A 146 -4.23 -12.53 19.52
N ALA A 147 -5.50 -12.26 19.32
CA ALA A 147 -6.30 -12.94 18.29
C ALA A 147 -5.78 -12.64 16.87
N ILE A 148 -5.36 -11.40 16.60
CA ILE A 148 -4.71 -11.03 15.33
C ILE A 148 -3.39 -11.80 15.18
N ALA A 149 -2.54 -11.77 16.21
CA ALA A 149 -1.25 -12.47 16.24
C ALA A 149 -1.39 -13.98 15.96
N ASN A 150 -2.43 -14.60 16.53
CA ASN A 150 -2.70 -16.03 16.42
C ASN A 150 -3.52 -16.40 15.18
N THR A 151 -3.73 -15.48 14.23
CA THR A 151 -4.36 -15.78 12.95
C THR A 151 -3.29 -15.98 11.87
N PRO A 152 -2.83 -17.22 11.61
CA PRO A 152 -1.71 -17.48 10.70
C PRO A 152 -1.96 -17.04 9.27
N GLN A 153 -3.23 -16.99 8.84
CA GLN A 153 -3.58 -16.48 7.52
C GLN A 153 -3.14 -15.02 7.37
N LEU A 154 -3.43 -14.16 8.37
CA LEU A 154 -3.07 -12.75 8.32
C LEU A 154 -1.55 -12.56 8.29
N ALA A 155 -0.81 -13.32 9.10
CA ALA A 155 0.65 -13.25 9.12
C ALA A 155 1.27 -13.68 7.77
N ARG A 156 0.72 -14.73 7.15
CA ARG A 156 1.17 -15.19 5.82
C ARG A 156 0.93 -14.14 4.75
N ASP A 157 -0.28 -13.61 4.67
CA ASP A 157 -0.67 -12.64 3.65
C ASP A 157 0.11 -11.33 3.84
N HIS A 158 0.26 -10.86 5.08
CA HIS A 158 1.13 -9.73 5.42
C HIS A 158 2.58 -9.95 4.95
N ASN A 159 3.19 -11.08 5.30
CA ASN A 159 4.59 -11.36 4.97
C ASN A 159 4.84 -11.58 3.47
N ALA A 160 3.80 -11.93 2.70
CA ALA A 160 3.92 -12.11 1.24
C ALA A 160 4.30 -10.81 0.53
N HIS A 161 3.90 -9.66 1.08
CA HIS A 161 4.20 -8.33 0.55
C HIS A 161 5.51 -7.71 1.08
N ALA A 162 6.21 -8.40 1.98
CA ALA A 162 7.42 -7.89 2.59
C ALA A 162 8.63 -7.99 1.64
N SER A 163 9.49 -6.97 1.67
CA SER A 163 10.70 -6.96 0.86
C SER A 163 11.72 -8.01 1.35
N PRO A 164 12.62 -8.50 0.48
CA PRO A 164 13.72 -9.37 0.90
C PRO A 164 14.64 -8.72 1.96
N GLN A 165 14.72 -7.38 1.99
CA GLN A 165 15.49 -6.67 3.01
C GLN A 165 14.85 -6.81 4.39
N ALA A 166 13.53 -6.71 4.49
CA ALA A 166 12.79 -6.95 5.74
C ALA A 166 12.99 -8.38 6.25
N GLN A 167 13.04 -9.37 5.34
CA GLN A 167 13.35 -10.75 5.70
C GLN A 167 14.76 -10.88 6.30
N ARG A 168 15.77 -10.27 5.66
CA ARG A 168 17.16 -10.30 6.14
C ARG A 168 17.34 -9.58 7.47
N SER A 169 16.72 -8.41 7.64
CA SER A 169 16.79 -7.64 8.89
C SER A 169 16.17 -8.42 10.05
N HIS A 170 15.02 -9.05 9.82
CA HIS A 170 14.37 -9.89 10.82
C HIS A 170 15.26 -11.09 11.23
N ILE A 171 15.84 -11.81 10.26
CA ILE A 171 16.77 -12.92 10.54
C ILE A 171 18.01 -12.43 11.32
N ALA A 172 18.62 -11.32 10.90
CA ALA A 172 19.79 -10.75 11.56
C ALA A 172 19.52 -10.40 13.03
N THR A 173 18.32 -9.86 13.30
CA THR A 173 17.88 -9.51 14.65
C THR A 173 17.69 -10.76 15.53
N GLN A 174 17.16 -11.85 14.97
CA GLN A 174 16.98 -13.12 15.70
C GLN A 174 18.28 -13.88 15.95
N THR A 175 19.22 -13.90 14.99
CA THR A 175 20.47 -14.67 15.11
C THR A 175 21.59 -13.92 15.81
N GLY A 176 21.37 -12.66 16.20
CA GLY A 176 22.41 -11.78 16.74
C GLY A 176 23.56 -11.51 15.76
N ALA A 177 23.36 -11.80 14.48
CA ALA A 177 24.38 -11.67 13.46
C ALA A 177 24.36 -10.24 12.93
N GLN A 178 25.41 -9.46 13.22
CA GLN A 178 25.62 -8.17 12.61
C GLN A 178 25.97 -8.37 11.13
N PHE A 179 24.97 -8.34 10.25
CA PHE A 179 25.23 -8.10 8.84
C PHE A 179 25.54 -6.61 8.69
N SER A 180 26.80 -6.26 8.42
CA SER A 180 27.16 -4.92 7.96
C SER A 180 26.36 -4.62 6.69
N THR A 181 25.29 -3.84 6.82
CA THR A 181 24.74 -3.13 5.69
C THR A 181 25.84 -2.18 5.21
N ASN A 182 26.33 -2.37 3.98
CA ASN A 182 27.20 -1.39 3.32
C ASN A 182 26.37 -0.13 2.97
N SER A 183 25.94 0.62 3.99
CA SER A 183 25.79 2.06 3.86
C SER A 183 27.18 2.63 4.01
N ILE A 184 27.78 3.10 2.92
CA ILE A 184 29.11 3.70 2.87
C ILE A 184 29.16 4.82 3.92
N SER A 185 29.76 4.49 5.06
CA SER A 185 30.11 5.43 6.11
C SER A 185 31.64 5.46 6.09
N GLN A 186 32.20 6.61 5.73
CA GLN A 186 33.65 6.78 5.65
C GLN A 186 34.32 6.44 6.99
N PRO A 187 35.45 5.70 7.01
CA PRO A 187 36.16 5.41 8.23
C PRO A 187 37.10 6.57 8.59
N SER A 188 36.83 7.28 9.69
CA SER A 188 37.82 8.14 10.32
C SER A 188 38.71 7.32 11.25
N VAL A 189 39.99 7.26 10.91
CA VAL A 189 41.09 6.67 11.68
C VAL A 189 41.30 7.43 12.99
N GLY A 190 41.47 6.74 14.13
CA GLY A 190 42.14 7.34 15.29
C GLY A 190 41.85 6.78 16.68
N THR A 191 42.73 5.89 17.13
CA THR A 191 43.24 5.76 18.52
C THR A 191 42.44 4.96 19.55
N LYS A 192 43.06 3.85 19.98
CA LYS A 192 42.69 3.02 21.11
C LYS A 192 42.72 3.82 22.42
N SER A 193 41.60 3.92 23.13
CA SER A 193 41.60 4.11 24.58
C SER A 193 40.40 3.40 25.21
N ARG A 194 40.72 2.61 26.24
CA ARG A 194 39.81 1.83 27.07
C ARG A 194 39.23 2.77 28.12
N ILE A 195 37.99 3.25 27.93
CA ILE A 195 37.17 3.79 29.03
C ILE A 195 35.72 3.31 28.82
N MET A 196 35.21 2.69 29.88
CA MET A 196 33.85 2.21 30.05
C MET A 196 32.89 3.39 30.23
N SER A 197 31.66 3.22 29.73
CA SER A 197 30.45 3.99 30.04
C SER A 197 30.13 5.22 29.17
N SER A 198 28.92 5.19 28.63
CA SER A 198 28.14 6.34 28.11
C SER A 198 28.58 6.97 26.78
N CYS A 199 28.58 6.19 25.69
CA CYS A 199 28.33 6.73 24.35
C CYS A 199 28.01 5.59 23.38
N THR A 200 26.77 5.11 23.38
CA THR A 200 26.21 4.51 22.16
C THR A 200 25.78 5.68 21.28
N THR A 201 26.57 6.01 20.27
CA THR A 201 26.04 6.68 19.08
C THR A 201 25.10 5.69 18.42
N THR A 202 23.88 5.61 18.95
CA THR A 202 22.79 4.88 18.32
C THR A 202 22.56 5.57 16.99
N VAL A 203 22.88 4.90 15.88
CA VAL A 203 22.15 5.13 14.64
C VAL A 203 20.70 4.85 15.02
N SER A 204 19.94 5.89 15.37
CA SER A 204 18.54 5.72 15.73
C SER A 204 17.83 5.33 14.46
N THR A 205 17.55 4.03 14.28
CA THR A 205 16.66 3.56 13.24
C THR A 205 15.32 4.26 13.46
N GLU A 206 14.96 5.16 12.54
CA GLU A 206 13.71 5.89 12.60
C GLU A 206 12.57 4.88 12.59
N THR A 207 11.81 4.80 13.68
CA THR A 207 10.66 3.89 13.76
C THR A 207 9.44 4.64 13.25
N PHE A 208 8.75 4.10 12.27
CA PHE A 208 7.48 4.64 11.78
C PHE A 208 6.31 3.90 12.43
N HIS A 209 5.19 4.60 12.66
CA HIS A 209 4.01 4.02 13.29
C HIS A 209 2.70 4.43 12.60
N PHE A 210 1.80 3.47 12.43
CA PHE A 210 0.48 3.67 11.82
C PHE A 210 -0.60 3.88 12.88
N VAL A 211 -1.49 4.82 12.61
CA VAL A 211 -2.68 5.11 13.43
C VAL A 211 -3.89 5.27 12.52
N SER A 212 -5.04 4.75 12.97
CA SER A 212 -6.27 4.79 12.19
C SER A 212 -7.29 5.78 12.75
N TYR A 213 -8.04 6.42 11.87
CA TYR A 213 -9.14 7.32 12.20
C TYR A 213 -10.43 6.80 11.59
N VAL A 214 -11.44 6.56 12.42
CA VAL A 214 -12.69 5.89 12.01
C VAL A 214 -13.91 6.54 12.68
N PRO A 215 -14.98 6.85 11.93
CA PRO A 215 -16.26 7.22 12.52
C PRO A 215 -17.00 5.97 13.04
N ILE A 216 -17.32 5.94 14.34
CA ILE A 216 -18.04 4.84 15.00
C ILE A 216 -19.21 5.44 15.79
N HIS A 217 -20.44 4.97 15.55
CA HIS A 217 -21.65 5.43 16.24
C HIS A 217 -21.80 6.97 16.33
N GLY A 218 -21.50 7.68 15.23
CA GLY A 218 -21.63 9.14 15.17
C GLY A 218 -20.55 9.91 15.92
N ARG A 219 -19.43 9.27 16.28
CA ARG A 219 -18.25 9.92 16.89
C ARG A 219 -16.98 9.53 16.13
N LEU A 220 -15.96 10.39 16.15
CA LEU A 220 -14.69 10.13 15.48
C LEU A 220 -13.67 9.59 16.49
N TYR A 221 -13.09 8.43 16.21
CA TYR A 221 -12.09 7.81 17.07
C TYR A 221 -10.73 7.72 16.38
N GLU A 222 -9.67 7.92 17.17
CA GLU A 222 -8.29 7.57 16.84
C GLU A 222 -7.93 6.24 17.50
N LEU A 223 -7.58 5.27 16.67
CA LEU A 223 -7.25 3.89 17.04
C LEU A 223 -5.75 3.68 16.82
N ASP A 224 -5.00 3.75 17.91
CA ASP A 224 -3.55 3.55 17.94
C ASP A 224 -3.23 2.26 18.73
N GLY A 225 -2.70 1.25 18.05
CA GLY A 225 -2.40 -0.05 18.67
C GLY A 225 -1.33 -0.01 19.77
N LEU A 226 -0.52 1.05 19.85
CA LEU A 226 0.47 1.24 20.93
C LEU A 226 -0.13 1.94 22.16
N LYS A 227 -1.32 2.54 22.03
CA LYS A 227 -2.02 3.21 23.14
C LYS A 227 -2.88 2.22 23.93
N PRO A 228 -3.14 2.50 25.21
CA PRO A 228 -3.92 1.60 26.05
C PRO A 228 -5.43 1.62 25.78
N SER A 229 -5.94 2.72 25.21
CA SER A 229 -7.37 2.95 24.96
C SER A 229 -7.54 3.82 23.72
N PRO A 230 -8.66 3.73 22.97
CA PRO A 230 -8.94 4.63 21.87
C PRO A 230 -9.11 6.08 22.36
N ILE A 231 -8.84 7.03 21.47
CA ILE A 231 -9.02 8.46 21.73
C ILE A 231 -10.27 8.92 21.02
N ASP A 232 -11.17 9.56 21.76
CA ASP A 232 -12.38 10.15 21.23
C ASP A 232 -12.11 11.61 20.82
N HIS A 233 -12.46 11.95 19.58
CA HIS A 233 -12.37 13.31 19.05
C HIS A 233 -13.74 14.02 19.06
N GLY A 234 -14.78 13.38 19.59
CA GLY A 234 -16.13 13.91 19.78
C GLY A 234 -17.11 13.53 18.65
N PRO A 235 -18.36 14.02 18.72
CA PRO A 235 -19.41 13.72 17.76
C PRO A 235 -19.13 14.24 16.34
N VAL A 236 -19.58 13.53 15.31
CA VAL A 236 -19.50 13.91 13.90
C VAL A 236 -20.90 14.16 13.35
N GLU A 237 -21.04 15.16 12.49
CA GLU A 237 -22.30 15.41 11.78
C GLU A 237 -22.52 14.34 10.68
N PRO A 238 -23.78 13.94 10.42
CA PRO A 238 -24.09 12.98 9.36
C PRO A 238 -23.67 13.54 8.00
N GLY A 239 -22.64 12.93 7.38
CA GLY A 239 -22.20 13.24 6.02
C GLY A 239 -20.84 13.95 5.91
N ASP A 240 -20.34 14.61 6.96
CA ASP A 240 -19.10 15.40 6.90
C ASP A 240 -18.14 15.15 8.08
N TRP A 241 -17.91 13.88 8.41
CA TRP A 241 -16.88 13.53 9.39
C TRP A 241 -15.46 13.82 8.87
N THR A 242 -15.30 13.90 7.54
CA THR A 242 -14.05 14.20 6.84
C THR A 242 -13.55 15.60 7.14
N ALA A 243 -14.39 16.63 7.14
CA ALA A 243 -13.96 17.99 7.52
C ALA A 243 -13.44 18.05 8.96
N LYS A 244 -14.10 17.31 9.88
CA LYS A 244 -13.62 17.20 11.27
C LYS A 244 -12.25 16.54 11.34
N PHE A 245 -12.06 15.42 10.64
CA PHE A 245 -10.76 14.75 10.57
C PHE A 245 -9.67 15.65 9.95
N ARG A 246 -10.00 16.39 8.89
CA ARG A 246 -9.10 17.39 8.27
C ARG A 246 -8.59 18.40 9.30
N ASN A 247 -9.48 18.96 10.12
CA ASN A 247 -9.09 19.92 11.17
C ASN A 247 -8.12 19.29 12.19
N ILE A 248 -8.36 18.02 12.56
CA ILE A 248 -7.49 17.27 13.49
C ILE A 248 -6.11 17.04 12.88
N ILE A 249 -6.03 16.60 11.62
CA ILE A 249 -4.75 16.31 10.98
C ILE A 249 -3.95 17.59 10.70
N MET A 250 -4.60 18.68 10.28
CA MET A 250 -3.94 19.98 10.09
C MET A 250 -3.34 20.49 11.41
N ALA A 251 -4.10 20.41 12.51
CA ALA A 251 -3.59 20.75 13.84
C ALA A 251 -2.42 19.84 14.26
N ARG A 252 -2.48 18.54 13.97
CA ARG A 252 -1.42 17.57 14.29
C ARG A 252 -0.12 17.85 13.53
N LEU A 253 -0.24 18.22 12.26
CA LEU A 253 0.87 18.60 11.38
C LEU A 253 1.45 19.99 11.70
N GLY A 254 0.83 20.75 12.62
CA GLY A 254 1.29 22.10 12.95
C GLY A 254 1.04 23.11 11.82
N ILE A 255 0.11 22.81 10.91
CA ILE A 255 -0.32 23.71 9.86
C ILE A 255 -1.31 24.70 10.51
N GLU A 256 -0.80 25.81 11.02
CA GLU A 256 -1.64 26.93 11.45
C GLU A 256 -2.14 27.68 10.21
N LEU A 257 -3.46 27.83 10.09
CA LEU A 257 -4.12 28.65 9.07
C LEU A 257 -3.97 30.13 9.41
N GLU A 258 -2.75 30.67 9.35
CA GLU A 258 -2.55 32.11 9.43
C GLU A 258 -2.66 32.69 8.01
N SER A 259 -3.75 33.40 7.72
CA SER A 259 -3.94 34.17 6.48
C SER A 259 -3.80 33.35 5.18
N GLY A 260 -4.25 32.09 5.17
CA GLY A 260 -4.29 31.25 3.96
C GLY A 260 -2.94 30.78 3.43
N ARG A 261 -1.86 30.85 4.23
CA ARG A 261 -0.55 30.30 3.89
C ARG A 261 -0.19 29.14 4.82
N ILE A 262 0.30 28.05 4.23
CA ILE A 262 0.83 26.89 4.95
C ILE A 262 2.22 27.27 5.49
N VAL A 263 2.36 27.39 6.80
CA VAL A 263 3.66 27.59 7.46
C VAL A 263 3.96 26.32 8.25
N ASN A 264 4.86 25.47 7.73
CA ASN A 264 5.38 24.35 8.49
C ASN A 264 6.43 24.88 9.47
N GLN A 265 6.20 24.74 10.78
CA GLN A 265 7.17 25.15 11.81
C GLN A 265 8.39 24.21 11.85
N ASP A 266 8.25 22.99 11.35
CA ASP A 266 9.31 21.98 11.23
C ASP A 266 9.34 21.47 9.77
N ASP A 267 10.49 21.49 9.09
CA ASP A 267 10.69 20.94 7.72
C ASP A 267 10.58 19.39 7.65
N GLU A 268 9.92 18.76 8.64
CA GLU A 268 9.86 17.31 8.79
C GLU A 268 8.67 16.72 8.00
N ILE A 269 8.89 16.45 6.73
CA ILE A 269 7.90 15.85 5.80
C ILE A 269 7.72 14.33 5.92
N HIS A 270 8.22 13.70 6.99
CA HIS A 270 8.22 12.25 7.16
C HIS A 270 6.87 11.71 7.69
N PHE A 271 5.81 11.88 6.91
CA PHE A 271 4.49 11.31 7.16
C PHE A 271 3.84 10.82 5.86
N SER A 272 2.89 9.89 5.99
CA SER A 272 2.01 9.49 4.88
C SER A 272 0.57 9.45 5.40
N LEU A 273 -0.37 9.86 4.55
CA LEU A 273 -1.79 9.82 4.85
C LEU A 273 -2.49 9.03 3.75
N MET A 274 -3.27 8.02 4.16
CA MET A 274 -4.02 7.17 3.26
C MET A 274 -5.50 7.16 3.65
N ALA A 275 -6.37 7.10 2.66
CA ALA A 275 -7.81 6.94 2.82
C ALA A 275 -8.21 5.54 2.37
N VAL A 276 -9.02 4.87 3.20
CA VAL A 276 -9.67 3.60 2.85
C VAL A 276 -11.03 3.93 2.24
N ILE A 277 -11.25 3.59 0.98
CA ILE A 277 -12.41 3.99 0.19
C ILE A 277 -13.01 2.79 -0.57
N PRO A 278 -14.26 2.88 -1.03
CA PRO A 278 -14.82 1.90 -1.96
C PRO A 278 -14.01 1.85 -3.26
N HIS A 279 -13.85 0.64 -3.79
CA HIS A 279 -13.23 0.41 -5.08
C HIS A 279 -14.06 1.07 -6.20
N GLN A 280 -13.44 2.00 -6.95
CA GLN A 280 -14.14 2.82 -7.94
C GLN A 280 -14.52 2.06 -9.21
N GLY A 281 -13.84 0.95 -9.54
CA GLY A 281 -14.15 0.21 -10.77
C GLY A 281 -15.60 -0.26 -10.87
N ALA A 282 -16.20 -0.69 -9.75
CA ALA A 282 -17.60 -1.12 -9.73
C ALA A 282 -18.57 0.05 -9.92
N SER A 283 -18.25 1.24 -9.37
CA SER A 283 -19.08 2.43 -9.53
C SER A 283 -19.07 2.93 -10.99
N PHE A 284 -17.91 2.94 -11.64
CA PHE A 284 -17.79 3.29 -13.06
C PHE A 284 -18.54 2.32 -13.97
N VAL A 285 -18.44 1.01 -13.74
CA VAL A 285 -19.17 0.00 -14.53
C VAL A 285 -20.70 0.16 -14.38
N ARG A 286 -21.19 0.44 -13.16
CA ARG A 286 -22.62 0.73 -12.93
C ARG A 286 -23.05 2.01 -13.63
N LYS A 287 -22.25 3.08 -13.55
CA LYS A 287 -22.53 4.37 -14.23
C LYS A 287 -22.56 4.21 -15.75
N ARG A 288 -21.58 3.50 -16.32
CA ARG A 288 -21.53 3.13 -17.74
C ARG A 288 -22.78 2.39 -18.19
N SER A 289 -23.23 1.41 -17.40
CA SER A 289 -24.42 0.62 -17.74
C SER A 289 -25.69 1.48 -17.81
N LYS A 290 -25.84 2.45 -16.90
CA LYS A 290 -26.95 3.42 -16.94
C LYS A 290 -26.86 4.35 -18.16
N LEU A 291 -25.67 4.89 -18.46
CA LEU A 291 -25.47 5.73 -19.63
C LEU A 291 -25.83 5.00 -20.93
N LEU A 292 -25.41 3.74 -21.07
CA LEU A 292 -25.77 2.91 -22.22
C LEU A 292 -27.27 2.63 -22.30
N GLN A 293 -27.94 2.45 -21.16
CA GLN A 293 -29.38 2.24 -21.13
C GLN A 293 -30.13 3.50 -21.59
N TRP A 294 -29.81 4.67 -21.03
CA TRP A 294 -30.43 5.93 -21.46
C TRP A 294 -30.12 6.20 -22.93
N LYS A 295 -28.87 6.01 -23.36
CA LYS A 295 -28.48 6.16 -24.77
C LYS A 295 -29.33 5.31 -25.70
N ALA A 296 -29.52 4.02 -25.39
CA ALA A 296 -30.30 3.13 -26.23
C ALA A 296 -31.76 3.61 -26.38
N VAL A 297 -32.36 4.15 -25.31
CA VAL A 297 -33.72 4.71 -25.34
C VAL A 297 -33.77 5.97 -26.22
N LEU A 298 -32.79 6.88 -26.10
CA LEU A 298 -32.76 8.11 -26.90
C LEU A 298 -32.47 7.84 -28.39
N ASP A 299 -31.50 6.97 -28.69
CA ASP A 299 -31.17 6.58 -30.07
C ASP A 299 -32.39 5.94 -30.76
N PHE A 300 -33.13 5.08 -30.04
CA PHE A 300 -34.36 4.48 -30.56
C PHE A 300 -35.43 5.52 -30.89
N ALA A 301 -35.64 6.49 -29.99
CA ALA A 301 -36.60 7.57 -30.20
C ALA A 301 -36.24 8.48 -31.39
N LEU A 302 -34.95 8.75 -31.60
CA LEU A 302 -34.46 9.52 -32.75
C LEU A 302 -34.63 8.78 -34.08
N ILE A 303 -34.51 7.44 -34.09
CA ILE A 303 -34.66 6.61 -35.29
C ILE A 303 -36.12 6.47 -35.71
N GLU A 304 -37.05 6.27 -34.76
CA GLU A 304 -38.46 6.06 -35.10
C GLU A 304 -39.16 7.31 -35.66
N GLY A 305 -38.56 8.49 -35.49
CA GLY A 305 -39.09 9.75 -36.06
C GLY A 305 -40.47 10.16 -35.55
N ASN A 306 -41.00 9.46 -34.54
CA ASN A 306 -42.36 9.64 -34.01
C ASN A 306 -42.36 10.64 -32.84
N LEU A 307 -41.94 11.86 -33.14
CA LEU A 307 -41.76 12.95 -32.18
C LEU A 307 -43.08 13.48 -31.59
N ASP A 308 -44.22 13.13 -32.17
CA ASP A 308 -45.54 13.57 -31.71
C ASP A 308 -46.02 12.83 -30.44
N LYS A 309 -45.32 11.76 -30.04
CA LYS A 309 -45.55 11.05 -28.78
C LYS A 309 -44.22 10.64 -28.16
N ILE A 310 -43.55 11.59 -27.52
CA ILE A 310 -42.45 11.27 -26.59
C ILE A 310 -43.01 10.32 -25.54
N ASP A 311 -42.61 9.05 -25.63
CA ASP A 311 -43.02 8.03 -24.68
C ASP A 311 -42.51 8.35 -23.27
N ASP A 312 -43.25 7.91 -22.24
CA ASP A 312 -42.90 8.15 -20.84
C ASP A 312 -41.50 7.61 -20.50
N THR A 313 -41.04 6.57 -21.21
CA THR A 313 -39.70 5.98 -21.10
C THR A 313 -38.58 6.94 -21.52
N VAL A 314 -38.78 7.67 -22.62
CA VAL A 314 -37.82 8.66 -23.13
C VAL A 314 -37.76 9.83 -22.16
N ARG A 315 -38.94 10.31 -21.72
CA ARG A 315 -39.04 11.41 -20.75
C ARG A 315 -38.33 11.09 -19.45
N SER A 316 -38.54 9.87 -18.93
CA SER A 316 -37.90 9.39 -17.71
C SER A 316 -36.38 9.32 -17.85
N SER A 317 -35.87 8.82 -18.98
CA SER A 317 -34.42 8.73 -19.24
C SER A 317 -33.74 10.10 -19.30
N VAL A 318 -34.39 11.09 -19.95
CA VAL A 318 -33.90 12.48 -20.01
C VAL A 318 -33.86 13.10 -18.61
N ILE A 319 -34.95 12.95 -17.83
CA ILE A 319 -35.04 13.46 -16.46
C ILE A 319 -33.94 12.86 -15.59
N GLU A 320 -33.78 11.53 -15.61
CA GLU A 320 -32.78 10.84 -14.80
C GLU A 320 -31.35 11.24 -15.17
N TYR A 321 -31.04 11.35 -16.47
CA TYR A 321 -29.72 11.79 -16.93
C TYR A 321 -29.42 13.23 -16.49
N LYS A 322 -30.32 14.18 -16.71
CA LYS A 322 -30.12 15.58 -16.32
C LYS A 322 -30.08 15.76 -14.80
N ALA A 323 -30.89 14.99 -14.05
CA ALA A 323 -30.80 14.92 -12.60
C ALA A 323 -29.41 14.42 -12.13
N SER A 324 -28.83 13.44 -12.83
CA SER A 324 -27.48 12.94 -12.52
C SER A 324 -26.38 14.00 -12.71
N LYS A 325 -26.60 14.97 -13.60
CA LYS A 325 -25.71 16.11 -13.84
C LYS A 325 -26.02 17.34 -12.99
N ARG A 326 -27.14 17.33 -12.24
CA ARG A 326 -27.70 18.51 -11.54
C ARG A 326 -27.93 19.69 -12.49
N GLU A 327 -28.39 19.40 -13.71
CA GLU A 327 -28.68 20.39 -14.74
C GLU A 327 -30.19 20.56 -14.94
N ALA A 328 -30.63 21.82 -15.08
CA ALA A 328 -31.98 22.13 -15.53
C ALA A 328 -32.07 21.99 -17.05
N PHE A 329 -33.25 21.63 -17.56
CA PHE A 329 -33.52 21.54 -18.98
C PHE A 329 -34.89 22.16 -19.31
N GLY A 330 -35.03 22.58 -20.57
CA GLY A 330 -36.25 23.20 -21.07
C GLY A 330 -37.30 22.18 -21.51
N GLU A 331 -38.06 22.52 -22.56
CA GLU A 331 -38.98 21.57 -23.17
C GLU A 331 -38.22 20.39 -23.79
N ILE A 332 -38.77 19.19 -23.64
CA ILE A 332 -38.17 17.99 -24.22
C ILE A 332 -38.64 17.90 -25.66
N ASP A 333 -37.76 18.25 -26.58
CA ASP A 333 -37.95 18.17 -28.03
C ASP A 333 -36.87 17.33 -28.71
N ALA A 334 -36.98 17.15 -30.02
CA ALA A 334 -36.05 16.35 -30.83
C ALA A 334 -34.61 16.86 -30.73
N GLU A 335 -34.44 18.19 -30.71
CA GLU A 335 -33.14 18.85 -30.70
C GLU A 335 -32.44 18.63 -29.36
N LEU A 336 -33.16 18.78 -28.25
CA LEU A 336 -32.65 18.47 -26.92
C LEU A 336 -32.31 16.99 -26.79
N ILE A 337 -33.16 16.08 -27.28
CA ILE A 337 -32.88 14.63 -27.24
C ILE A 337 -31.60 14.30 -28.01
N SER A 338 -31.42 14.86 -29.21
CA SER A 338 -30.21 14.68 -30.02
C SER A 338 -28.98 15.19 -29.27
N LYS A 339 -29.05 16.39 -28.70
CA LYS A 339 -27.97 16.98 -27.91
C LYS A 339 -27.61 16.14 -26.69
N ILE A 340 -28.61 15.66 -25.95
CA ILE A 340 -28.39 14.79 -24.78
C ILE A 340 -27.76 13.46 -25.20
N ALA A 341 -28.15 12.88 -26.34
CA ALA A 341 -27.55 11.65 -26.85
C ALA A 341 -26.06 11.83 -27.20
N GLU A 342 -25.67 13.00 -27.72
CA GLU A 342 -24.26 13.39 -27.93
C GLU A 342 -23.52 13.58 -26.60
N GLU A 343 -24.11 14.30 -25.63
CA GLU A 343 -23.54 14.48 -24.29
C GLU A 343 -23.31 13.12 -23.58
N ILE A 344 -24.27 12.19 -23.71
CA ILE A 344 -24.14 10.83 -23.15
C ILE A 344 -22.98 10.06 -23.80
N ASN A 345 -22.72 10.25 -25.10
CA ASN A 345 -21.57 9.63 -25.77
C ASN A 345 -20.24 10.12 -25.19
N GLU A 346 -20.11 11.43 -25.01
CA GLU A 346 -18.91 12.02 -24.38
C GLU A 346 -18.71 11.49 -22.95
N ASP A 347 -19.80 11.39 -22.18
CA ASP A 347 -19.77 10.81 -20.84
C ASP A 347 -19.38 9.32 -20.84
N ILE A 348 -19.85 8.54 -21.81
CA ILE A 348 -19.45 7.13 -21.97
C ILE A 348 -17.96 7.05 -22.24
N ASP A 349 -17.41 7.88 -23.12
CA ASP A 349 -15.98 7.89 -23.45
C ASP A 349 -15.11 8.25 -22.22
N VAL A 350 -15.55 9.24 -21.44
CA VAL A 350 -14.90 9.62 -20.18
C VAL A 350 -14.92 8.47 -19.17
N ILE A 351 -16.06 7.80 -19.01
CA ILE A 351 -16.19 6.67 -18.08
C ILE A 351 -15.39 5.44 -18.57
N ASP A 352 -15.36 5.17 -19.88
CA ASP A 352 -14.56 4.08 -20.44
C ASP A 352 -13.06 4.33 -20.27
N MET A 353 -12.61 5.59 -20.37
CA MET A 353 -11.25 5.97 -20.02
C MET A 353 -10.98 5.74 -18.53
N ALA A 354 -11.86 6.19 -17.63
CA ALA A 354 -11.72 5.98 -16.19
C ALA A 354 -11.66 4.49 -15.81
N ILE A 355 -12.45 3.62 -16.46
CA ILE A 355 -12.39 2.16 -16.26
C ILE A 355 -11.04 1.59 -16.70
N ARG A 356 -10.51 2.05 -17.85
CA ARG A 356 -9.18 1.62 -18.33
C ARG A 356 -8.07 2.06 -17.39
N ASP A 357 -8.11 3.32 -16.93
CA ASP A 357 -7.11 3.88 -16.02
C ASP A 357 -7.12 3.13 -14.67
N GLU A 358 -8.31 2.79 -14.16
CA GLU A 358 -8.47 1.99 -12.95
C GLU A 358 -7.90 0.58 -13.11
N ALA A 359 -8.15 -0.07 -14.25
CA ALA A 359 -7.59 -1.39 -14.56
C ALA A 359 -6.05 -1.34 -14.73
N GLU A 360 -5.52 -0.28 -15.34
CA GLU A 360 -4.08 -0.07 -15.45
C GLU A 360 -3.43 0.19 -14.08
N LYS A 361 -4.06 0.99 -13.23
CA LYS A 361 -3.64 1.24 -11.85
C LYS A 361 -3.51 -0.07 -11.07
N GLN A 362 -4.54 -0.92 -11.13
CA GLN A 362 -4.52 -2.24 -10.50
C GLN A 362 -3.43 -3.15 -11.06
N ARG A 363 -3.23 -3.14 -12.39
CA ARG A 363 -2.13 -3.87 -13.04
C ARG A 363 -0.77 -3.37 -12.56
N LYS A 364 -0.61 -2.06 -12.41
CA LYS A 364 0.63 -1.43 -11.93
C LYS A 364 0.93 -1.86 -10.50
N TYR A 365 -0.06 -1.84 -9.60
CA TYR A 365 0.13 -2.29 -8.22
C TYR A 365 0.66 -3.72 -8.13
N ARG A 366 0.11 -4.65 -8.92
CA ARG A 366 0.60 -6.04 -8.97
C ARG A 366 2.03 -6.16 -9.49
N ILE A 367 2.42 -5.34 -10.48
CA ILE A 367 3.78 -5.34 -11.01
C ILE A 367 4.75 -4.76 -9.98
N ASP A 368 4.39 -3.66 -9.33
CA ASP A 368 5.23 -3.00 -8.35
C ASP A 368 5.39 -3.88 -7.09
N ASP A 369 4.34 -4.59 -6.67
CA ASP A 369 4.42 -5.58 -5.61
C ASP A 369 5.34 -6.76 -5.97
N ALA A 370 5.18 -7.33 -7.18
CA ALA A 370 6.06 -8.38 -7.67
C ALA A 370 7.53 -7.94 -7.72
N ARG A 371 7.80 -6.68 -8.06
CA ARG A 371 9.15 -6.10 -8.04
C ARG A 371 9.67 -5.91 -6.62
N ARG A 372 8.82 -5.46 -5.70
CA ARG A 372 9.15 -5.21 -4.28
C ARG A 372 9.55 -6.51 -3.56
N ALA A 373 8.78 -7.58 -3.77
CA ALA A 373 9.03 -8.87 -3.14
C ALA A 373 10.17 -9.68 -3.80
N HIS A 374 10.69 -9.25 -4.96
CA HIS A 374 11.69 -9.99 -5.72
C HIS A 374 13.10 -9.84 -5.14
N ASN A 375 13.82 -10.96 -4.96
CA ASN A 375 15.23 -10.94 -4.61
C ASN A 375 16.12 -10.81 -5.85
N TYR A 376 16.67 -9.61 -6.05
CA TYR A 376 17.54 -9.30 -7.19
C TYR A 376 18.99 -9.81 -7.07
N ASP A 377 19.41 -10.41 -5.96
CA ASP A 377 20.82 -10.85 -5.77
C ASP A 377 21.28 -11.77 -6.91
N GLY A 378 20.45 -12.75 -7.30
CA GLY A 378 20.78 -13.69 -8.37
C GLY A 378 20.90 -13.01 -9.73
N PHE A 379 20.04 -12.03 -9.99
CA PHE A 379 20.10 -11.22 -11.20
C PHE A 379 21.36 -10.36 -11.22
N ILE A 380 21.63 -9.60 -10.14
CA ILE A 380 22.78 -8.68 -10.03
C ILE A 380 24.10 -9.44 -10.16
N THR A 381 24.25 -10.56 -9.44
CA THR A 381 25.48 -11.38 -9.49
C THR A 381 25.73 -11.95 -10.88
N THR A 382 24.68 -12.44 -11.55
CA THR A 382 24.78 -12.95 -12.92
C THR A 382 25.11 -11.83 -13.90
N PHE A 383 24.43 -10.68 -13.78
CA PHE A 383 24.65 -9.51 -14.64
C PHE A 383 26.09 -9.00 -14.54
N LEU A 384 26.62 -8.82 -13.33
CA LEU A 384 28.01 -8.42 -13.10
C LEU A 384 29.00 -9.48 -13.64
N SER A 385 28.71 -10.76 -13.46
CA SER A 385 29.55 -11.85 -13.99
C SER A 385 29.60 -11.84 -15.52
N MET A 386 28.47 -11.55 -16.18
CA MET A 386 28.40 -11.41 -17.63
C MET A 386 29.21 -10.21 -18.14
N LEU A 387 29.07 -9.04 -17.50
CA LEU A 387 29.87 -7.86 -17.84
C LEU A 387 31.37 -8.10 -17.67
N ALA A 388 31.76 -8.78 -16.59
CA ALA A 388 33.15 -9.17 -16.38
C ALA A 388 33.67 -10.10 -17.48
N SER A 389 32.87 -11.10 -17.88
CA SER A 389 33.24 -12.04 -18.96
C SER A 389 33.36 -11.38 -20.34
N GLN A 390 32.62 -10.29 -20.56
CA GLN A 390 32.66 -9.52 -21.82
C GLN A 390 33.76 -8.44 -21.82
N GLY A 391 34.47 -8.24 -20.71
CA GLY A 391 35.51 -7.22 -20.57
C GLY A 391 34.99 -5.79 -20.48
N THR A 392 33.67 -5.58 -20.47
CA THR A 392 33.03 -4.25 -20.43
C THR A 392 32.89 -3.69 -19.02
N LEU A 393 32.96 -4.54 -17.99
CA LEU A 393 32.81 -4.12 -16.60
C LEU A 393 33.87 -3.09 -16.17
N GLU A 394 35.13 -3.29 -16.57
CA GLU A 394 36.23 -2.41 -16.17
C GLU A 394 36.10 -0.99 -16.76
N GLU A 395 35.62 -0.89 -18.00
CA GLU A 395 35.33 0.38 -18.68
C GLU A 395 34.18 1.13 -17.98
N LEU A 396 33.08 0.44 -17.70
CA LEU A 396 31.93 1.02 -17.01
C LEU A 396 32.26 1.49 -15.60
N LEU A 397 33.11 0.76 -14.86
CA LEU A 397 33.58 1.18 -13.55
C LEU A 397 34.46 2.42 -13.67
N ARG A 398 35.40 2.46 -14.62
CA ARG A 398 36.23 3.65 -14.86
C ARG A 398 35.38 4.88 -15.15
N ASP A 399 34.36 4.79 -16.00
CA ASP A 399 33.47 5.91 -16.34
C ASP A 399 32.66 6.41 -15.13
N HIS A 400 32.23 5.50 -14.25
CA HIS A 400 31.46 5.87 -13.06
C HIS A 400 32.33 6.50 -11.97
N PHE A 401 33.59 6.07 -11.83
CA PHE A 401 34.54 6.63 -10.86
C PHE A 401 35.32 7.85 -11.37
N HIS A 402 35.32 8.12 -12.69
CA HIS A 402 35.93 9.33 -13.28
C HIS A 402 35.00 10.53 -13.37
N LYS A 403 33.69 10.38 -13.17
CA LYS A 403 32.83 11.54 -12.92
C LYS A 403 33.12 12.05 -11.51
N PRO A 404 33.61 13.30 -11.33
CA PRO A 404 33.80 13.84 -10.00
C PRO A 404 32.43 13.85 -9.32
N VAL A 405 32.30 13.10 -8.24
CA VAL A 405 31.20 13.28 -7.29
C VAL A 405 31.34 14.73 -6.80
N CYS A 406 30.38 15.57 -7.16
CA CYS A 406 30.33 16.94 -6.66
C CYS A 406 30.24 16.86 -5.12
N GLY A 407 31.35 17.13 -4.43
CA GLY A 407 31.40 17.19 -2.96
C GLY A 407 32.55 16.48 -2.25
N LEU A 408 33.45 15.76 -2.93
CA LEU A 408 34.63 15.17 -2.29
C LEU A 408 35.90 15.50 -3.07
N THR A 409 36.57 16.60 -2.69
CA THR A 409 37.95 16.86 -3.09
C THR A 409 38.89 15.99 -2.26
N ASP A 410 39.82 15.35 -2.96
CA ASP A 410 40.95 14.56 -2.47
C ASP A 410 40.68 13.17 -1.89
N LEU A 411 40.71 12.19 -2.79
CA LEU A 411 41.40 10.91 -2.54
C LEU A 411 41.97 10.41 -3.87
N THR A 412 43.26 10.67 -4.08
CA THR A 412 44.05 10.02 -5.13
C THR A 412 44.15 8.53 -4.81
N ALA A 413 43.30 7.71 -5.45
CA ALA A 413 43.41 6.26 -5.36
C ALA A 413 44.60 5.78 -6.20
N SER A 414 45.79 5.71 -5.58
CA SER A 414 46.91 4.93 -6.11
C SER A 414 46.56 3.44 -5.98
N VAL A 415 46.29 2.80 -7.12
CA VAL A 415 46.22 1.34 -7.22
C VAL A 415 47.63 0.78 -7.01
N VAL A 416 47.95 0.40 -5.78
CA VAL A 416 49.14 -0.40 -5.49
C VAL A 416 48.84 -1.84 -5.88
N LEU A 417 49.35 -2.25 -7.05
CA LEU A 417 49.45 -3.66 -7.42
C LEU A 417 50.49 -4.31 -6.51
N ASN A 418 50.04 -4.99 -5.46
CA ASN A 418 50.92 -5.85 -4.67
C ASN A 418 51.19 -7.12 -5.47
N SER A 419 52.35 -7.16 -6.12
CA SER A 419 53.00 -8.39 -6.58
C SER A 419 53.46 -9.18 -5.36
N GLY A 420 52.64 -10.12 -4.90
CA GLY A 420 53.00 -11.07 -3.86
C GLY A 420 52.25 -12.36 -4.09
N GLU A 421 52.99 -13.41 -4.45
CA GLU A 421 52.48 -14.75 -4.70
C GLU A 421 51.58 -15.23 -3.55
N SER A 422 50.36 -15.65 -3.88
CA SER A 422 49.54 -16.49 -3.01
C SER A 422 48.78 -17.46 -3.93
N GLN A 423 49.25 -18.70 -3.94
CA GLN A 423 48.72 -19.78 -4.77
C GLN A 423 47.23 -20.01 -4.47
N ILE A 424 46.39 -19.83 -5.47
CA ILE A 424 45.01 -20.32 -5.46
C ILE A 424 45.07 -21.82 -5.76
N VAL A 425 44.77 -22.64 -4.75
CA VAL A 425 44.56 -24.09 -4.92
C VAL A 425 43.23 -24.30 -5.63
N ILE A 426 43.27 -24.72 -6.89
CA ILE A 426 42.10 -25.11 -7.68
C ILE A 426 41.72 -26.56 -7.32
N PRO A 427 40.51 -26.86 -6.82
CA PRO A 427 40.09 -28.25 -6.67
C PRO A 427 39.87 -28.89 -8.05
N ARG A 428 40.52 -30.04 -8.28
CA ARG A 428 40.39 -30.82 -9.51
C ARG A 428 38.95 -31.34 -9.68
N PRO A 429 38.43 -31.41 -10.93
CA PRO A 429 37.13 -32.02 -11.20
C PRO A 429 37.19 -33.53 -10.90
N LEU A 430 36.16 -34.03 -10.21
CA LEU A 430 35.97 -35.45 -9.93
C LEU A 430 35.94 -36.25 -11.25
N LYS A 431 36.79 -37.28 -11.31
CA LYS A 431 36.87 -38.22 -12.44
C LYS A 431 35.52 -38.89 -12.68
N ARG A 432 35.07 -38.80 -13.94
CA ARG A 432 33.96 -39.56 -14.51
C ARG A 432 34.28 -41.06 -14.40
N ILE A 433 33.60 -41.78 -13.51
CA ILE A 433 33.67 -43.24 -13.44
C ILE A 433 32.87 -43.80 -14.61
N SER A 434 33.58 -44.45 -15.53
CA SER A 434 33.03 -45.34 -16.55
C SER A 434 32.46 -46.58 -15.86
N ALA A 435 31.17 -46.83 -16.02
CA ALA A 435 30.55 -48.11 -15.71
C ALA A 435 29.94 -48.69 -16.99
N ASN A 436 30.63 -49.69 -17.52
CA ASN A 436 30.17 -50.59 -18.56
C ASN A 436 28.83 -51.23 -18.18
N GLY A 437 27.94 -51.32 -19.17
CA GLY A 437 26.57 -51.79 -19.00
C GLY A 437 26.42 -53.29 -18.72
N LYS A 438 25.27 -53.62 -18.15
CA LYS A 438 24.54 -54.86 -18.41
C LYS A 438 23.07 -54.53 -18.70
N LYS A 439 22.58 -55.17 -19.75
CA LYS A 439 21.26 -55.05 -20.38
C LYS A 439 20.13 -55.46 -19.43
N ALA A 440 18.99 -54.76 -19.51
CA ALA A 440 17.68 -55.37 -19.38
C ALA A 440 16.65 -54.60 -20.21
N SER A 441 16.05 -55.31 -21.15
CA SER A 441 15.01 -54.89 -22.08
C SER A 441 13.67 -54.69 -21.39
N ALA A 442 12.98 -53.58 -21.68
CA ALA A 442 11.53 -53.49 -21.49
C ALA A 442 10.89 -52.64 -22.60
N THR A 443 10.19 -53.35 -23.46
CA THR A 443 9.38 -52.91 -24.59
C THR A 443 8.23 -52.02 -24.15
N ARG A 444 8.03 -50.85 -24.75
CA ARG A 444 6.67 -50.29 -24.90
C ARG A 444 6.50 -49.41 -26.13
N ARG A 445 5.67 -49.93 -27.04
CA ARG A 445 5.19 -49.34 -28.30
C ARG A 445 4.67 -47.92 -28.12
N ARG A 446 5.05 -47.01 -29.02
CA ARG A 446 4.33 -45.76 -29.29
C ARG A 446 4.11 -45.62 -30.80
N THR A 447 2.85 -45.68 -31.17
CA THR A 447 2.29 -45.57 -32.52
C THR A 447 2.48 -44.17 -33.09
N LYS A 448 3.19 -44.03 -34.22
CA LYS A 448 3.20 -42.83 -35.05
C LYS A 448 2.02 -42.88 -36.04
N ARG A 449 1.05 -41.98 -35.89
CA ARG A 449 0.14 -41.57 -36.97
C ARG A 449 0.79 -40.41 -37.71
N GLY A 450 1.02 -40.58 -39.01
CA GLY A 450 1.47 -39.52 -39.90
C GLY A 450 0.30 -38.68 -40.44
N ARG A 451 0.60 -37.46 -40.87
CA ARG A 451 0.00 -36.80 -42.04
C ARG A 451 0.91 -35.65 -42.52
N PRO A 452 0.85 -35.27 -43.81
CA PRO A 452 1.99 -34.76 -44.57
C PRO A 452 1.96 -33.25 -44.85
N LYS A 453 3.12 -32.75 -45.31
CA LYS A 453 3.37 -31.40 -45.84
C LYS A 453 2.67 -31.15 -47.20
N LYS A 454 2.06 -29.98 -47.34
CA LYS A 454 1.92 -29.12 -48.55
C LYS A 454 1.88 -27.69 -47.99
N GLY A 455 2.61 -26.66 -48.43
CA GLY A 455 3.08 -26.27 -49.75
C GLY A 455 2.26 -25.05 -50.20
N LEU A 456 2.81 -23.83 -50.10
CA LEU A 456 2.37 -22.58 -50.77
C LEU A 456 3.49 -21.53 -50.53
N VAL A 457 4.40 -21.29 -51.48
CA VAL A 457 4.33 -20.38 -52.64
C VAL A 457 4.21 -18.91 -52.24
N LYS A 458 5.30 -18.18 -52.49
CA LYS A 458 5.41 -16.73 -52.57
C LYS A 458 4.60 -16.20 -53.75
N LYS A 459 3.81 -15.15 -53.52
CA LYS A 459 3.90 -13.89 -54.26
C LYS A 459 3.31 -12.77 -53.41
#